data_AF-A0A0F9QLF2-F1
#
_entry.id   AF-A0A0F9QLF2-F1
#
_cell.length_a   1.000
_cell.length_b   1.000
_cell.length_c   1.000
_cell.angle_alpha   90.00
_cell.angle_beta   90.00
_cell.angle_gamma   90.00
#
_symmetry.space_group_name_H-M   'P 1'
#
loop_
_entity.id
_entity.type
_entity.pdbx_description
1 polymer ?
#
loop_
_entity_poly.entity_id
_entity_poly.type
_entity_poly.pdbx_seq_one_letter_code
_entity_poly.pdbx_strand_id
1 'polypeptide(L)'
;MRFKIKVSPSMGKDTSPLGSIENRLIRIPLKLREEFGLEPGLFLCLNGKDGEPIALQVSTAYEIDAFEDNESVYVNTDTHDLLDLNLISSIKPADDILIGCDPEFFLVNKTTGFNVSASHFFPHYGEVGSDCGLAEIRPRPSLKEKGVSEELYKLMARAHEHISNRVLFRKQDIRMEASSHCNNASAGYHIHFGLPQFMLQNMHALLGNIVSVLDYYVGIPAVLPEGNEDFYRRSKRFSHYGKPGDFRHDMMTLEYRVPGGHLLRHPILSSGILSISIVVMKDILSRLSAHSDRFRKKIWFRDYKDLRQLYPNLPNENVVHDSVVSETMNKSMSHIDAILNDLSMMIGFKDNQTQIINYFDYILNYAHKKARFNENIELNWRLLGNEEQQREMAVLQSSV
;
A
#
# COMPACT_ATOMS: atom_id res chain seq x y z
N MET A 1 -29.01 7.98 13.32
CA MET A 1 -29.58 7.16 12.23
C MET A 1 -30.13 5.88 12.82
N ARG A 2 -31.30 5.42 12.38
CA ARG A 2 -31.89 4.14 12.79
C ARG A 2 -32.32 3.41 11.53
N PHE A 3 -31.80 2.21 11.33
CA PHE A 3 -32.24 1.31 10.26
C PHE A 3 -32.89 0.08 10.86
N LYS A 4 -33.79 -0.53 10.11
CA LYS A 4 -34.13 -1.93 10.30
C LYS A 4 -33.09 -2.78 9.60
N ILE A 5 -32.38 -3.63 10.33
CA ILE A 5 -31.38 -4.55 9.76
C ILE A 5 -32.06 -5.90 9.54
N LYS A 6 -31.87 -6.49 8.37
CA LYS A 6 -32.39 -7.81 7.98
C LYS A 6 -31.26 -8.70 7.47
N VAL A 7 -31.47 -10.02 7.56
CA VAL A 7 -30.65 -11.00 6.86
C VAL A 7 -31.07 -11.02 5.39
N SER A 8 -30.12 -10.85 4.47
CA SER A 8 -30.38 -11.08 3.05
C SER A 8 -30.37 -12.59 2.75
N PRO A 9 -31.42 -13.13 2.11
CA PRO A 9 -31.43 -14.52 1.63
C PRO A 9 -30.46 -14.76 0.46
N SER A 10 -29.87 -13.70 -0.09
CA SER A 10 -28.95 -13.76 -1.23
C SER A 10 -27.48 -13.63 -0.80
N MET A 11 -27.20 -12.93 0.30
CA MET A 11 -25.85 -12.81 0.85
C MET A 11 -25.37 -14.13 1.48
N GLY A 12 -24.10 -14.49 1.31
CA GLY A 12 -23.48 -15.66 1.98
C GLY A 12 -23.69 -17.02 1.28
N LYS A 13 -24.24 -17.06 0.07
CA LYS A 13 -24.30 -18.29 -0.76
C LYS A 13 -22.95 -18.72 -1.33
N ASP A 14 -21.93 -17.86 -1.22
CA ASP A 14 -20.57 -18.15 -1.65
C ASP A 14 -19.79 -18.83 -0.51
N THR A 15 -19.51 -20.13 -0.66
CA THR A 15 -18.83 -20.99 0.31
C THR A 15 -17.30 -20.92 0.22
N SER A 16 -16.75 -19.75 -0.15
CA SER A 16 -15.31 -19.56 -0.29
C SER A 16 -14.57 -19.86 1.02
N PRO A 17 -13.47 -20.64 0.98
CA PRO A 17 -12.63 -20.90 2.15
C PRO A 17 -11.91 -19.65 2.69
N LEU A 18 -11.98 -18.52 1.98
CA LEU A 18 -11.46 -17.21 2.42
C LEU A 18 -12.48 -16.39 3.23
N GLY A 19 -13.67 -16.94 3.47
CA GLY A 19 -14.81 -16.21 4.02
C GLY A 19 -15.58 -15.47 2.92
N SER A 20 -16.89 -15.29 3.11
CA SER A 20 -17.70 -14.51 2.18
C SER A 20 -17.39 -13.02 2.39
N ILE A 21 -17.08 -12.30 1.30
CA ILE A 21 -16.94 -10.82 1.29
C ILE A 21 -18.15 -10.14 1.94
N GLU A 22 -19.32 -10.80 1.88
CA GLU A 22 -20.57 -10.37 2.48
C GLU A 22 -20.50 -10.17 4.00
N ASN A 23 -19.55 -10.81 4.70
CA ASN A 23 -19.31 -10.60 6.14
C ASN A 23 -18.85 -9.17 6.48
N ARG A 24 -18.38 -8.43 5.48
CA ARG A 24 -17.88 -7.05 5.61
C ARG A 24 -18.87 -6.03 5.07
N LEU A 25 -20.00 -6.46 4.52
CA LEU A 25 -20.91 -5.59 3.80
C LEU A 25 -22.19 -5.34 4.60
N ILE A 26 -22.65 -4.11 4.54
CA ILE A 26 -24.03 -3.73 4.78
C ILE A 26 -24.59 -3.22 3.47
N ARG A 27 -25.55 -3.95 2.94
CA ARG A 27 -26.21 -3.69 1.67
C ARG A 27 -27.38 -2.74 1.89
N ILE A 28 -27.27 -1.53 1.37
CA ILE A 28 -28.23 -0.44 1.62
C ILE A 28 -28.92 -0.09 0.29
N PRO A 29 -30.26 -0.14 0.24
CA PRO A 29 -31.02 0.29 -0.91
C PRO A 29 -30.78 1.76 -1.28
N LEU A 30 -30.98 2.12 -2.55
CA LEU A 30 -30.69 3.46 -3.07
C LEU A 30 -31.41 4.56 -2.28
N LYS A 31 -32.69 4.35 -1.96
CA LYS A 31 -33.52 5.32 -1.22
C LYS A 31 -32.89 5.71 0.11
N LEU A 32 -32.52 4.70 0.93
CA LEU A 32 -31.87 4.95 2.23
C LEU A 32 -30.47 5.54 2.04
N ARG A 33 -29.73 5.13 1.01
CA ARG A 33 -28.43 5.73 0.70
C ARG A 33 -28.55 7.23 0.44
N GLU A 34 -29.51 7.65 -0.38
CA GLU A 34 -29.77 9.05 -0.69
C GLU A 34 -30.28 9.83 0.54
N GLU A 35 -31.24 9.26 1.29
CA GLU A 35 -31.82 9.89 2.49
C GLU A 35 -30.74 10.25 3.51
N PHE A 36 -29.74 9.38 3.64
CA PHE A 36 -28.73 9.51 4.68
C PHE A 36 -27.34 9.92 4.19
N GLY A 37 -27.19 10.19 2.90
CA GLY A 37 -25.88 10.52 2.30
C GLY A 37 -24.87 9.38 2.43
N LEU A 38 -25.32 8.12 2.32
CA LEU A 38 -24.45 6.95 2.37
C LEU A 38 -24.07 6.47 0.96
N GLU A 39 -22.83 6.71 0.56
CA GLU A 39 -22.31 6.21 -0.72
C GLU A 39 -21.76 4.78 -0.60
N PRO A 40 -21.89 3.93 -1.64
CA PRO A 40 -21.17 2.66 -1.70
C PRO A 40 -19.67 2.89 -1.54
N GLY A 41 -19.05 2.13 -0.65
CA GLY A 41 -17.66 2.34 -0.24
C GLY A 41 -17.49 2.99 1.13
N LEU A 42 -18.51 3.69 1.66
CA LEU A 42 -18.47 4.20 3.03
C LEU A 42 -18.55 3.06 4.04
N PHE A 43 -18.27 3.37 5.31
CA PHE A 43 -18.38 2.41 6.39
C PHE A 43 -19.35 2.88 7.47
N LEU A 44 -20.10 1.92 8.01
CA LEU A 44 -20.96 2.07 9.18
C LEU A 44 -20.38 1.24 10.32
N CYS A 45 -20.18 1.87 11.49
CA CYS A 45 -19.90 1.15 12.72
C CYS A 45 -21.20 0.91 13.46
N LEU A 46 -21.55 -0.36 13.57
CA LEU A 46 -22.69 -0.86 14.33
C LEU A 46 -22.19 -1.49 15.64
N ASN A 47 -23.01 -1.50 16.68
CA ASN A 47 -22.64 -2.23 17.89
C ASN A 47 -22.85 -3.73 17.68
N GLY A 48 -21.93 -4.54 18.19
CA GLY A 48 -22.13 -5.98 18.36
C GLY A 48 -22.85 -6.29 19.68
N LYS A 49 -23.40 -7.50 19.81
CA LYS A 49 -24.12 -7.96 21.02
C LYS A 49 -23.26 -7.94 22.28
N ASP A 50 -21.95 -8.10 22.12
CA ASP A 50 -20.98 -8.06 23.22
C ASP A 50 -20.54 -6.62 23.56
N GLY A 51 -21.14 -5.61 22.93
CA GLY A 51 -20.76 -4.19 23.07
C GLY A 51 -19.58 -3.77 22.20
N GLU A 52 -18.98 -4.72 21.47
CA GLU A 52 -17.86 -4.47 20.56
C GLU A 52 -18.33 -3.94 19.20
N PRO A 53 -17.76 -2.83 18.68
CA PRO A 53 -18.24 -2.24 17.44
C PRO A 53 -17.75 -3.01 16.20
N ILE A 54 -18.68 -3.26 15.27
CA ILE A 54 -18.49 -3.96 13.99
C ILE A 54 -18.54 -2.94 12.87
N ALA A 55 -17.45 -2.83 12.10
CA ALA A 55 -17.36 -1.93 10.94
C ALA A 55 -17.79 -2.66 9.65
N LEU A 56 -18.92 -2.26 9.08
CA LEU A 56 -19.45 -2.78 7.83
C LEU A 56 -19.38 -1.74 6.73
N GLN A 57 -18.96 -2.15 5.56
CA GLN A 57 -18.92 -1.32 4.37
C GLN A 57 -20.28 -1.24 3.70
N VAL A 58 -20.72 -0.02 3.39
CA VAL A 58 -21.90 0.24 2.58
C VAL A 58 -21.69 -0.30 1.17
N SER A 59 -22.58 -1.19 0.74
CA SER A 59 -22.68 -1.69 -0.63
C SER A 59 -24.12 -1.52 -1.14
N THR A 60 -24.32 -1.70 -2.45
CA THR A 60 -25.66 -1.65 -3.04
C THR A 60 -26.46 -2.89 -2.63
N ALA A 61 -27.72 -2.69 -2.21
CA ALA A 61 -28.64 -3.81 -2.03
C ALA A 61 -28.85 -4.58 -3.33
N TYR A 62 -29.02 -5.90 -3.22
CA TYR A 62 -29.45 -6.70 -4.36
C TYR A 62 -30.84 -6.26 -4.78
N GLU A 63 -31.14 -6.38 -6.08
CA GLU A 63 -32.44 -5.96 -6.63
C GLU A 63 -33.61 -6.67 -5.93
N ILE A 64 -33.45 -7.97 -5.62
CA ILE A 64 -34.47 -8.76 -4.93
C ILE A 64 -34.74 -8.25 -3.51
N ASP A 65 -33.68 -7.92 -2.76
CA ASP A 65 -33.79 -7.41 -1.39
C ASP A 65 -34.43 -6.01 -1.39
N ALA A 66 -33.96 -5.13 -2.28
CA ALA A 66 -34.49 -3.77 -2.41
C ALA A 66 -35.94 -3.74 -2.90
N PHE A 67 -36.34 -4.70 -3.73
CA PHE A 67 -37.73 -4.86 -4.18
C PHE A 67 -38.65 -5.35 -3.06
N GLU A 68 -38.19 -6.28 -2.22
CA GLU A 68 -38.98 -6.81 -1.09
C GLU A 68 -39.16 -5.75 0.01
N ASP A 69 -38.08 -5.07 0.40
CA ASP A 69 -38.14 -4.01 1.40
C ASP A 69 -37.02 -2.98 1.17
N ASN A 70 -37.42 -1.83 0.66
CA ASN A 70 -36.54 -0.69 0.38
C ASN A 70 -36.28 0.21 1.62
N GLU A 71 -36.88 -0.12 2.78
CA GLU A 71 -36.72 0.61 4.05
C GLU A 71 -35.82 -0.13 5.06
N SER A 72 -35.30 -1.31 4.69
CA SER A 72 -34.35 -2.08 5.49
C SER A 72 -32.95 -2.08 4.88
N VAL A 73 -31.94 -2.28 5.73
CA VAL A 73 -30.57 -2.59 5.32
C VAL A 73 -30.29 -4.06 5.54
N TYR A 74 -29.37 -4.61 4.75
CA TYR A 74 -29.17 -6.04 4.64
C TYR A 74 -27.75 -6.44 5.00
N VAL A 75 -27.61 -7.48 5.79
CA VAL A 75 -26.34 -8.15 6.09
C VAL A 75 -26.53 -9.65 5.89
N ASN A 76 -25.46 -10.44 5.89
CA ASN A 76 -25.60 -11.88 5.92
C ASN A 76 -25.91 -12.40 7.33
N THR A 77 -26.17 -13.71 7.45
CA THR A 77 -26.52 -14.35 8.73
C THR A 77 -25.43 -14.18 9.78
N ASP A 78 -24.18 -14.46 9.43
CA ASP A 78 -23.06 -14.41 10.36
C ASP A 78 -22.89 -13.00 10.96
N THR A 79 -22.92 -11.97 10.11
CA THR A 79 -22.86 -10.57 10.55
C THR A 79 -24.09 -10.19 11.37
N HIS A 80 -25.30 -10.58 10.93
CA HIS A 80 -26.53 -10.30 11.67
C HIS A 80 -26.50 -10.85 13.10
N ASP A 81 -25.98 -12.07 13.27
CA ASP A 81 -25.91 -12.74 14.56
C ASP A 81 -24.95 -12.06 15.53
N LEU A 82 -23.98 -11.30 15.02
CA LEU A 82 -23.03 -10.53 15.83
C LEU A 82 -23.58 -9.16 16.25
N LEU A 83 -24.57 -8.59 15.56
CA LEU A 83 -25.02 -7.21 15.76
C LEU A 83 -25.99 -7.03 16.94
N ASP A 84 -25.76 -5.97 17.73
CA ASP A 84 -26.76 -5.35 18.59
C ASP A 84 -27.54 -4.33 17.75
N LEU A 85 -28.84 -4.56 17.59
CA LEU A 85 -29.71 -3.79 16.69
C LEU A 85 -30.00 -2.36 17.19
N ASN A 86 -29.25 -1.89 18.19
CA ASN A 86 -29.38 -0.58 18.78
C ASN A 86 -28.10 0.25 18.57
N LEU A 87 -28.28 1.32 17.79
CA LEU A 87 -27.35 2.43 17.53
C LEU A 87 -26.37 2.25 16.35
N ILE A 88 -26.28 3.29 15.52
CA ILE A 88 -25.43 3.37 14.32
C ILE A 88 -24.53 4.59 14.47
N SER A 89 -23.23 4.42 14.22
CA SER A 89 -22.29 5.54 14.06
C SER A 89 -21.67 5.51 12.66
N SER A 90 -21.62 6.66 11.99
CA SER A 90 -21.00 6.80 10.67
C SER A 90 -19.48 6.90 10.82
N ILE A 91 -18.72 6.14 10.03
CA ILE A 91 -17.26 6.33 9.94
C ILE A 91 -16.99 7.63 9.17
N LYS A 92 -16.24 8.55 9.78
CA LYS A 92 -15.68 9.69 9.06
C LYS A 92 -14.31 9.28 8.51
N PRO A 93 -14.03 9.53 7.22
CA PRO A 93 -12.69 9.36 6.69
C PRO A 93 -11.67 10.10 7.56
N ALA A 94 -10.53 9.45 7.81
CA ALA A 94 -9.35 10.12 8.31
C ALA A 94 -8.88 11.08 7.21
N ASP A 95 -8.94 12.37 7.50
CA ASP A 95 -8.32 13.40 6.68
C ASP A 95 -6.87 13.61 7.14
N ASP A 96 -6.07 14.28 6.30
CA ASP A 96 -4.75 14.82 6.66
C ASP A 96 -3.61 13.81 6.94
N ILE A 97 -3.61 12.64 6.28
CA ILE A 97 -2.43 11.76 6.29
C ILE A 97 -1.43 12.26 5.27
N LEU A 98 -0.30 12.80 5.75
CA LEU A 98 0.84 13.06 4.90
C LEU A 98 1.54 11.74 4.56
N ILE A 99 1.84 11.52 3.29
CA ILE A 99 2.71 10.45 2.84
C ILE A 99 4.04 11.02 2.36
N GLY A 100 5.12 10.32 2.65
CA GLY A 100 6.44 10.52 2.07
C GLY A 100 7.07 9.18 1.74
N CYS A 101 8.23 9.22 1.10
CA CYS A 101 9.08 8.03 0.95
C CYS A 101 10.53 8.45 0.89
N ASP A 102 11.44 7.56 1.31
CA ASP A 102 12.88 7.75 1.21
C ASP A 102 13.47 6.61 0.38
N PRO A 103 13.34 6.62 -0.96
CA PRO A 103 13.86 5.55 -1.79
C PRO A 103 15.38 5.59 -1.95
N GLU A 104 15.98 4.43 -1.73
CA GLU A 104 17.39 4.16 -1.91
C GLU A 104 17.65 3.55 -3.30
N PHE A 105 18.78 3.87 -3.91
CA PHE A 105 19.22 3.28 -5.17
C PHE A 105 20.74 3.18 -5.27
N PHE A 106 21.20 2.33 -6.19
CA PHE A 106 22.61 2.08 -6.41
C PHE A 106 23.17 3.01 -7.49
N LEU A 107 24.42 3.43 -7.31
CA LEU A 107 25.24 3.94 -8.41
C LEU A 107 26.12 2.79 -8.89
N VAL A 108 26.02 2.44 -10.17
CA VAL A 108 26.74 1.29 -10.74
C VAL A 108 27.68 1.76 -11.82
N ASN A 109 28.93 1.31 -11.78
CA ASN A 109 29.86 1.53 -12.87
C ASN A 109 29.45 0.67 -14.08
N LYS A 110 29.14 1.29 -15.22
CA LYS A 110 28.64 0.60 -16.42
C LYS A 110 29.66 -0.36 -17.04
N THR A 111 30.95 -0.12 -16.84
CA THR A 111 32.03 -0.96 -17.38
C THR A 111 32.27 -2.19 -16.50
N THR A 112 32.27 -2.01 -15.17
CA THR A 112 32.64 -3.10 -14.25
C THR A 112 31.44 -3.80 -13.62
N GLY A 113 30.26 -3.20 -13.64
CA GLY A 113 29.06 -3.69 -12.96
C GLY A 113 29.09 -3.55 -11.44
N PHE A 114 30.14 -2.95 -10.87
CA PHE A 114 30.27 -2.79 -9.42
C PHE A 114 29.60 -1.52 -8.89
N ASN A 115 29.14 -1.61 -7.65
CA ASN A 115 28.59 -0.47 -6.92
C ASN A 115 29.70 0.57 -6.68
N VAL A 116 29.35 1.82 -6.93
CA VAL A 116 30.13 3.00 -6.57
C VAL A 116 29.44 3.65 -5.39
N SER A 117 30.18 3.97 -4.33
CA SER A 117 29.60 4.63 -3.16
C SER A 117 28.99 5.98 -3.55
N ALA A 118 27.72 6.17 -3.20
CA ALA A 118 26.98 7.41 -3.41
C ALA A 118 27.59 8.60 -2.64
N SER A 119 28.32 8.34 -1.54
CA SER A 119 29.01 9.37 -0.76
C SER A 119 30.10 10.12 -1.55
N HIS A 120 30.55 9.60 -2.69
CA HIS A 120 31.43 10.33 -3.60
C HIS A 120 30.73 11.48 -4.33
N PHE A 121 29.40 11.41 -4.46
CA PHE A 121 28.60 12.34 -5.25
C PHE A 121 27.74 13.23 -4.35
N PHE A 122 27.13 12.64 -3.33
CA PHE A 122 26.12 13.26 -2.49
C PHE A 122 26.59 13.40 -1.03
N PRO A 123 26.16 14.45 -0.32
CA PRO A 123 26.33 14.54 1.13
C PRO A 123 25.48 13.48 1.85
N HIS A 124 25.77 13.23 3.14
CA HIS A 124 24.96 12.31 3.93
C HIS A 124 23.48 12.77 4.03
N TYR A 125 23.28 14.05 4.35
CA TYR A 125 21.96 14.68 4.50
C TYR A 125 21.58 15.55 3.29
N GLY A 126 20.27 15.68 3.03
CA GLY A 126 19.70 16.53 1.98
C GLY A 126 18.56 15.85 1.22
N GLU A 127 17.89 16.58 0.32
CA GLU A 127 16.83 16.01 -0.54
C GLU A 127 17.38 14.96 -1.51
N VAL A 128 18.67 15.07 -1.88
CA VAL A 128 19.45 14.01 -2.54
C VAL A 128 20.69 13.80 -1.69
N GLY A 129 20.79 12.64 -1.04
CA GLY A 129 21.88 12.32 -0.12
C GLY A 129 22.43 10.93 -0.30
N SER A 130 23.16 10.47 0.71
CA SER A 130 23.67 9.11 0.78
C SER A 130 23.55 8.51 2.18
N ASP A 131 23.05 7.28 2.28
CA ASP A 131 23.09 6.49 3.51
C ASP A 131 23.84 5.16 3.28
N CYS A 132 24.80 4.85 4.16
CA CYS A 132 25.60 3.62 4.11
C CYS A 132 26.21 3.30 2.72
N GLY A 133 26.48 4.33 1.91
CA GLY A 133 27.03 4.20 0.55
C GLY A 133 25.98 4.07 -0.57
N LEU A 134 24.69 4.00 -0.25
CA LEU A 134 23.56 4.09 -1.19
C LEU A 134 23.17 5.55 -1.43
N ALA A 135 22.63 5.85 -2.60
CA ALA A 135 22.02 7.15 -2.85
C ALA A 135 20.58 7.11 -2.35
N GLU A 136 20.12 8.18 -1.71
CA GLU A 136 18.79 8.27 -1.13
C GLU A 136 18.12 9.57 -1.59
N ILE A 137 16.89 9.46 -2.07
CA ILE A 137 16.05 10.61 -2.44
C ILE A 137 15.04 10.84 -1.33
N ARG A 138 14.87 12.09 -0.88
CA ARG A 138 13.97 12.46 0.22
C ARG A 138 12.99 13.53 -0.25
N PRO A 139 11.97 13.17 -1.09
CA PRO A 139 10.94 14.08 -1.55
C PRO A 139 10.17 14.70 -0.38
N ARG A 140 9.62 15.90 -0.61
CA ARG A 140 8.72 16.51 0.38
C ARG A 140 7.45 15.67 0.51
N PRO A 141 6.95 15.46 1.75
CA PRO A 141 5.72 14.74 1.96
C PRO A 141 4.53 15.52 1.38
N SER A 142 3.46 14.80 1.04
CA SER A 142 2.26 15.35 0.42
C SER A 142 1.02 14.60 0.89
N LEU A 143 -0.15 15.25 0.81
CA LEU A 143 -1.45 14.62 1.07
C LEU A 143 -1.91 13.70 -0.07
N LYS A 144 -1.24 13.78 -1.22
CA LYS A 144 -1.53 13.00 -2.43
C LYS A 144 -0.25 12.39 -2.98
N GLU A 145 -0.35 11.18 -3.54
CA GLU A 145 0.79 10.47 -4.14
C GLU A 145 1.49 11.33 -5.19
N LYS A 146 0.71 12.09 -5.96
CA LYS A 146 1.16 12.88 -7.10
C LYS A 146 2.17 13.95 -6.68
N GLY A 147 1.96 14.57 -5.51
CA GLY A 147 2.91 15.53 -4.98
C GLY A 147 4.27 14.90 -4.67
N VAL A 148 4.28 13.68 -4.13
CA VAL A 148 5.53 12.93 -3.86
C VAL A 148 6.18 12.48 -5.17
N SER A 149 5.41 11.94 -6.12
CA SER A 149 5.95 11.42 -7.38
C SER A 149 6.52 12.51 -8.30
N GLU A 150 5.92 13.70 -8.31
CA GLU A 150 6.46 14.87 -9.01
C GLU A 150 7.78 15.35 -8.38
N GLU A 151 7.88 15.36 -7.05
CA GLU A 151 9.13 15.71 -6.36
C GLU A 151 10.22 14.64 -6.57
N LEU A 152 9.87 13.35 -6.56
CA LEU A 152 10.80 12.28 -6.92
C LEU A 152 11.44 12.53 -8.29
N TYR A 153 10.63 12.83 -9.31
CA TYR A 153 11.14 13.13 -10.66
C TYR A 153 12.17 14.27 -10.64
N LYS A 154 11.85 15.39 -9.97
CA LYS A 154 12.75 16.55 -9.86
C LYS A 154 14.06 16.19 -9.16
N LEU A 155 13.98 15.42 -8.07
CA LEU A 155 15.15 15.05 -7.28
C LEU A 155 16.02 14.02 -7.99
N MET A 156 15.45 13.09 -8.76
CA MET A 156 16.24 12.18 -9.61
C MET A 156 16.93 12.92 -10.75
N ALA A 157 16.27 13.91 -11.37
CA ALA A 157 16.92 14.78 -12.36
C ALA A 157 18.10 15.55 -11.75
N ARG A 158 17.94 16.06 -10.52
CA ARG A 158 19.01 16.72 -9.77
C ARG A 158 20.15 15.74 -9.41
N ALA A 159 19.81 14.52 -9.00
CA ALA A 159 20.80 13.48 -8.73
C ALA A 159 21.64 13.16 -9.98
N HIS A 160 20.99 13.01 -11.14
CA HIS A 160 21.65 12.81 -12.42
C HIS A 160 22.61 13.96 -12.77
N GLU A 161 22.18 15.21 -12.57
CA GLU A 161 23.01 16.40 -12.80
C GLU A 161 24.25 16.43 -11.90
N HIS A 162 24.08 16.17 -10.60
CA HIS A 162 25.19 16.10 -9.65
C HIS A 162 26.21 15.01 -10.00
N ILE A 163 25.75 13.83 -10.42
CA ILE A 163 26.63 12.75 -10.89
C ILE A 163 27.40 13.20 -12.14
N SER A 164 26.70 13.83 -13.08
CA SER A 164 27.27 14.29 -14.36
C SER A 164 28.36 15.35 -14.22
N ASN A 165 28.28 16.19 -13.18
CA ASN A 165 29.20 17.32 -12.98
C ASN A 165 30.50 16.95 -12.25
N ARG A 166 30.66 15.71 -11.75
CA ARG A 166 31.86 15.30 -11.01
C ARG A 166 32.98 14.84 -11.95
N VAL A 167 34.06 15.61 -12.00
CA VAL A 167 35.24 15.37 -12.87
C VAL A 167 35.89 13.99 -12.69
N LEU A 168 35.82 13.42 -11.49
CA LEU A 168 36.47 12.13 -11.17
C LEU A 168 35.87 10.92 -11.90
N PHE A 169 34.62 11.04 -12.36
CA PHE A 169 33.92 9.97 -13.07
C PHE A 169 33.32 10.56 -14.33
N ARG A 170 33.57 9.97 -15.51
CA ARG A 170 32.87 10.48 -16.70
C ARG A 170 31.39 10.16 -16.54
N LYS A 171 30.51 11.10 -16.89
CA LYS A 171 29.04 10.92 -16.92
C LYS A 171 28.60 9.58 -17.53
N GLN A 172 29.35 9.11 -18.52
CA GLN A 172 29.07 7.90 -19.27
C GLN A 172 29.26 6.63 -18.44
N ASP A 173 30.07 6.69 -17.38
CA ASP A 173 30.56 5.52 -16.66
C ASP A 173 29.64 5.08 -15.51
N ILE A 174 28.73 5.94 -15.04
CA ILE A 174 27.86 5.66 -13.89
C ILE A 174 26.39 5.57 -14.32
N ARG A 175 25.68 4.57 -13.83
CA ARG A 175 24.24 4.35 -13.99
C ARG A 175 23.55 4.48 -12.64
N MET A 176 22.38 5.12 -12.62
CA MET A 176 21.46 5.07 -11.47
C MET A 176 20.57 3.82 -11.59
N GLU A 177 20.67 2.93 -10.61
CA GLU A 177 20.05 1.61 -10.66
C GLU A 177 19.09 1.38 -9.49
N ALA A 178 17.81 1.18 -9.81
CA ALA A 178 16.76 0.82 -8.87
C ALA A 178 16.67 -0.71 -8.77
N SER A 179 17.31 -1.25 -7.74
CA SER A 179 17.23 -2.65 -7.35
C SER A 179 16.97 -2.75 -5.85
N SER A 180 16.40 -3.85 -5.39
CA SER A 180 16.25 -4.17 -3.97
C SER A 180 17.55 -4.71 -3.37
N HIS A 181 18.38 -5.36 -4.20
CA HIS A 181 19.66 -5.92 -3.84
C HIS A 181 20.66 -5.78 -4.99
N CYS A 182 21.88 -5.38 -4.68
CA CYS A 182 22.97 -5.32 -5.66
C CYS A 182 24.32 -5.48 -4.95
N ASN A 183 25.16 -6.40 -5.42
CA ASN A 183 26.53 -6.63 -4.93
C ASN A 183 26.66 -6.69 -3.38
N ASN A 184 25.83 -7.51 -2.72
CA ASN A 184 25.75 -7.69 -1.26
C ASN A 184 25.17 -6.52 -0.44
N ALA A 185 24.78 -5.42 -1.07
CA ALA A 185 24.05 -4.33 -0.43
C ALA A 185 22.56 -4.41 -0.77
N SER A 186 21.71 -3.89 0.11
CA SER A 186 20.25 -3.92 -0.07
C SER A 186 19.69 -2.51 0.03
N ALA A 187 18.77 -2.17 -0.86
CA ALA A 187 18.13 -0.86 -0.94
C ALA A 187 16.62 -0.98 -0.71
N GLY A 188 16.05 0.02 -0.05
CA GLY A 188 14.65 0.13 0.33
C GLY A 188 13.92 1.24 -0.39
N TYR A 189 12.60 1.22 -0.24
CA TYR A 189 11.69 2.29 -0.63
C TYR A 189 10.85 2.60 0.59
N HIS A 190 11.49 3.12 1.66
CA HIS A 190 10.80 3.31 2.92
C HIS A 190 9.64 4.27 2.71
N ILE A 191 8.45 3.90 3.20
CA ILE A 191 7.25 4.73 3.07
C ILE A 191 6.97 5.36 4.43
N HIS A 192 6.84 6.68 4.45
CA HIS A 192 6.61 7.44 5.68
C HIS A 192 5.16 7.90 5.75
N PHE A 193 4.53 7.67 6.89
CA PHE A 193 3.19 8.16 7.20
C PHE A 193 3.27 9.19 8.32
N GLY A 194 2.82 10.41 8.03
CA GLY A 194 2.59 11.44 9.04
C GLY A 194 1.34 11.08 9.83
N LEU A 195 1.53 10.71 11.11
CA LEU A 195 0.46 10.30 12.01
C LEU A 195 0.35 11.27 13.19
N PRO A 196 -0.83 11.34 13.86
CA PRO A 196 -0.96 12.11 15.08
C PRO A 196 0.06 11.68 16.15
N GLN A 197 0.73 12.66 16.76
CA GLN A 197 1.83 12.43 17.71
C GLN A 197 1.47 11.48 18.86
N PHE A 198 0.22 11.51 19.35
CA PHE A 198 -0.23 10.63 20.42
C PHE A 198 -0.18 9.14 20.05
N MET A 199 -0.37 8.80 18.76
CA MET A 199 -0.28 7.43 18.27
C MET A 199 1.18 6.95 18.24
N LEU A 200 2.09 7.82 17.78
CA LEU A 200 3.52 7.51 17.66
C LEU A 200 4.19 7.30 19.03
N GLN A 201 3.82 8.09 20.03
CA GLN A 201 4.48 8.05 21.35
C GLN A 201 4.00 6.92 22.27
N ASN A 202 2.71 6.57 22.23
CA ASN A 202 2.09 5.76 23.29
C ASN A 202 1.49 4.43 22.81
N MET A 203 1.61 4.11 21.51
CA MET A 203 0.86 2.98 20.93
C MET A 203 1.72 2.08 20.06
N HIS A 204 2.93 1.71 20.49
CA HIS A 204 3.83 0.85 19.71
C HIS A 204 3.18 -0.48 19.28
N ALA A 205 2.40 -1.13 20.15
CA ALA A 205 1.64 -2.33 19.80
C ALA A 205 0.59 -2.06 18.71
N LEU A 206 -0.07 -0.90 18.74
CA LEU A 206 -1.00 -0.49 17.68
C LEU A 206 -0.26 -0.24 16.36
N LEU A 207 0.92 0.38 16.41
CA LEU A 207 1.75 0.56 15.21
C LEU A 207 2.13 -0.79 14.59
N GLY A 208 2.51 -1.78 15.41
CA GLY A 208 2.74 -3.15 14.95
C GLY A 208 1.51 -3.75 14.25
N ASN A 209 0.32 -3.56 14.83
CA ASN A 209 -0.94 -3.99 14.23
C ASN A 209 -1.26 -3.27 12.90
N ILE A 210 -1.00 -1.96 12.81
CA ILE A 210 -1.13 -1.19 11.57
C ILE A 210 -0.17 -1.77 10.51
N VAL A 211 1.07 -2.05 10.90
CA VAL A 211 2.10 -2.62 10.02
C VAL A 211 1.70 -4.02 9.55
N SER A 212 1.09 -4.85 10.39
CA SER A 212 0.57 -6.15 9.98
C SER A 212 -0.50 -6.06 8.88
N VAL A 213 -1.33 -5.01 8.89
CA VAL A 213 -2.29 -4.74 7.81
C VAL A 213 -1.57 -4.23 6.56
N LEU A 214 -0.58 -3.35 6.72
CA LEU A 214 0.28 -2.89 5.63
C LEU A 214 1.03 -4.05 4.97
N ASP A 215 1.52 -5.03 5.73
CA ASP A 215 2.24 -6.20 5.19
C ASP A 215 1.41 -6.99 4.18
N TYR A 216 0.11 -7.12 4.44
CA TYR A 216 -0.78 -7.80 3.52
C TYR A 216 -1.15 -6.93 2.31
N TYR A 217 -1.65 -5.72 2.55
CA TYR A 217 -2.21 -4.89 1.47
C TYR A 217 -1.18 -4.07 0.69
N VAL A 218 0.00 -3.80 1.28
CA VAL A 218 1.11 -3.04 0.68
C VAL A 218 2.32 -3.94 0.48
N GLY A 219 2.74 -4.69 1.50
CA GLY A 219 3.95 -5.53 1.47
C GLY A 219 3.93 -6.60 0.39
N ILE A 220 2.84 -7.37 0.27
CA ILE A 220 2.69 -8.39 -0.79
C ILE A 220 2.73 -7.76 -2.19
N PRO A 221 1.91 -6.73 -2.53
CA PRO A 221 2.03 -6.06 -3.82
C PRO A 221 3.40 -5.42 -4.05
N ALA A 222 4.06 -4.91 -3.01
CA ALA A 222 5.36 -4.25 -3.10
C ALA A 222 6.48 -5.19 -3.52
N VAL A 223 6.44 -6.48 -3.19
CA VAL A 223 7.55 -7.40 -3.50
C VAL A 223 7.43 -8.07 -4.87
N LEU A 224 6.26 -8.02 -5.50
CA LEU A 224 6.04 -8.68 -6.80
C LEU A 224 6.91 -8.10 -7.94
N PRO A 225 7.12 -6.78 -8.05
CA PRO A 225 8.00 -6.24 -9.09
C PRO A 225 9.49 -6.61 -8.92
N GLU A 226 9.92 -7.14 -7.77
CA GLU A 226 11.27 -7.71 -7.59
C GLU A 226 11.48 -8.98 -8.44
N GLY A 227 10.41 -9.71 -8.70
CA GLY A 227 10.49 -11.01 -9.35
C GLY A 227 11.26 -12.05 -8.54
N ASN A 228 11.80 -13.04 -9.25
CA ASN A 228 12.59 -14.12 -8.66
C ASN A 228 14.09 -13.78 -8.56
N GLU A 229 14.51 -12.61 -9.03
CA GLU A 229 15.93 -12.25 -9.19
C GLU A 229 16.42 -11.28 -8.09
N ASP A 230 15.50 -10.53 -7.47
CA ASP A 230 15.82 -9.40 -6.59
C ASP A 230 15.22 -9.57 -5.18
N PHE A 231 14.96 -10.82 -4.80
CA PHE A 231 14.31 -11.21 -3.55
C PHE A 231 15.24 -11.23 -2.33
N TYR A 232 16.56 -11.11 -2.53
CA TYR A 232 17.58 -11.34 -1.50
C TYR A 232 17.43 -10.43 -0.27
N ARG A 233 16.98 -9.17 -0.42
CA ARG A 233 16.76 -8.26 0.73
C ARG A 233 15.85 -8.92 1.77
N ARG A 234 14.71 -9.44 1.32
CA ARG A 234 13.60 -9.94 2.15
C ARG A 234 13.71 -11.42 2.51
N SER A 235 14.49 -12.23 1.79
CA SER A 235 14.67 -13.66 2.08
C SER A 235 15.87 -13.97 2.98
N LYS A 236 16.83 -13.03 3.12
CA LYS A 236 18.05 -13.27 3.90
C LYS A 236 17.73 -13.61 5.35
N ARG A 237 18.05 -14.84 5.77
CA ARG A 237 17.70 -15.39 7.10
C ARG A 237 18.07 -14.47 8.27
N PHE A 238 19.28 -13.92 8.25
CA PHE A 238 19.85 -13.13 9.35
C PHE A 238 19.67 -11.62 9.19
N SER A 239 18.86 -11.17 8.22
CA SER A 239 18.46 -9.78 8.07
C SER A 239 17.02 -9.61 8.55
N HIS A 240 16.73 -8.58 9.34
CA HIS A 240 15.36 -8.15 9.57
C HIS A 240 14.87 -7.16 8.51
N TYR A 241 15.79 -6.62 7.71
CA TYR A 241 15.49 -5.57 6.74
C TYR A 241 14.60 -6.08 5.61
N GLY A 242 13.51 -5.36 5.33
CA GLY A 242 12.60 -5.66 4.24
C GLY A 242 11.68 -6.85 4.48
N LYS A 243 11.51 -7.26 5.74
CA LYS A 243 10.62 -8.37 6.15
C LYS A 243 9.33 -7.84 6.77
N PRO A 244 8.23 -8.61 6.71
CA PRO A 244 6.99 -8.30 7.42
C PRO A 244 7.25 -7.90 8.86
N GLY A 245 6.57 -6.85 9.33
CA GLY A 245 6.79 -6.25 10.63
C GLY A 245 8.00 -5.31 10.73
N ASP A 246 8.77 -5.09 9.65
CA ASP A 246 9.88 -4.13 9.66
C ASP A 246 9.35 -2.70 9.51
N PHE A 247 9.38 -1.99 10.63
CA PHE A 247 9.05 -0.58 10.71
C PHE A 247 9.94 0.14 11.71
N ARG A 248 10.03 1.45 11.55
CA ARG A 248 10.54 2.38 12.55
C ARG A 248 9.49 3.44 12.80
N HIS A 249 9.61 4.14 13.92
CA HIS A 249 8.80 5.32 14.18
C HIS A 249 9.60 6.31 15.01
N ASP A 250 9.33 7.58 14.78
CA ASP A 250 9.85 8.69 15.56
C ASP A 250 8.70 9.59 16.03
N MET A 251 9.00 10.81 16.48
CA MET A 251 7.95 11.73 16.94
C MET A 251 7.07 12.29 15.82
N MET A 252 7.42 12.08 14.55
CA MET A 252 6.77 12.69 13.38
C MET A 252 6.17 11.68 12.42
N THR A 253 6.79 10.51 12.23
CA THR A 253 6.39 9.55 11.20
C THR A 253 6.44 8.10 11.65
N LEU A 254 5.59 7.28 11.05
CA LEU A 254 5.75 5.83 10.95
C LEU A 254 6.48 5.53 9.64
N GLU A 255 7.66 4.94 9.71
CA GLU A 255 8.47 4.49 8.58
C GLU A 255 8.22 3.00 8.34
N TYR A 256 7.59 2.66 7.22
CA TYR A 256 7.32 1.29 6.78
C TYR A 256 8.40 0.81 5.80
N ARG A 257 9.07 -0.32 6.11
CA ARG A 257 10.39 -0.66 5.52
C ARG A 257 10.42 -1.93 4.69
N VAL A 258 9.28 -2.59 4.52
CA VAL A 258 9.13 -3.75 3.62
C VAL A 258 9.38 -3.40 2.14
N PRO A 259 8.83 -2.30 1.59
CA PRO A 259 8.97 -1.98 0.18
C PRO A 259 10.42 -1.74 -0.23
N GLY A 260 10.76 -2.13 -1.46
CA GLY A 260 12.13 -2.19 -1.93
C GLY A 260 12.54 -1.13 -2.94
N GLY A 261 13.85 -0.84 -3.01
CA GLY A 261 14.41 0.18 -3.90
C GLY A 261 14.03 0.00 -5.38
N HIS A 262 13.70 -1.23 -5.80
CA HIS A 262 13.15 -1.53 -7.11
C HIS A 262 11.86 -0.75 -7.48
N LEU A 263 11.09 -0.27 -6.50
CA LEU A 263 9.89 0.54 -6.75
C LEU A 263 10.23 1.91 -7.35
N LEU A 264 11.50 2.34 -7.25
CA LEU A 264 12.03 3.51 -7.94
C LEU A 264 12.33 3.24 -9.42
N ARG A 265 12.18 2.01 -9.94
CA ARG A 265 12.46 1.72 -11.36
C ARG A 265 11.63 2.58 -12.30
N HIS A 266 10.33 2.74 -12.04
CA HIS A 266 9.41 3.39 -12.97
C HIS A 266 8.33 4.18 -12.24
N PRO A 267 7.83 5.31 -12.78
CA PRO A 267 6.78 6.12 -12.16
C PRO A 267 5.51 5.35 -11.78
N ILE A 268 5.11 4.36 -12.59
CA ILE A 268 3.95 3.48 -12.32
C ILE A 268 4.15 2.72 -11.00
N LEU A 269 5.37 2.21 -10.74
CA LEU A 269 5.65 1.47 -9.52
C LEU A 269 5.61 2.36 -8.29
N SER A 270 6.35 3.47 -8.34
CA SER A 270 6.41 4.46 -7.27
C SER A 270 5.03 5.06 -6.96
N SER A 271 4.32 5.55 -7.97
CA SER A 271 3.00 6.18 -7.77
C SER A 271 1.96 5.15 -7.34
N GLY A 272 2.00 3.94 -7.90
CA GLY A 272 1.11 2.85 -7.56
C GLY A 272 1.24 2.41 -6.11
N ILE A 273 2.46 2.11 -5.65
CA ILE A 273 2.65 1.66 -4.27
C ILE A 273 2.37 2.75 -3.24
N LEU A 274 2.70 4.01 -3.54
CA LEU A 274 2.31 5.15 -2.70
C LEU A 274 0.79 5.30 -2.64
N SER A 275 0.09 5.14 -3.77
CA SER A 275 -1.37 5.17 -3.84
C SER A 275 -2.02 4.08 -3.00
N ILE A 276 -1.57 2.84 -3.14
CA ILE A 276 -2.03 1.71 -2.31
C ILE A 276 -1.79 2.04 -0.83
N SER A 277 -0.60 2.54 -0.49
CA SER A 277 -0.23 2.89 0.89
C SER A 277 -1.12 3.97 1.51
N ILE A 278 -1.43 5.05 0.78
CA ILE A 278 -2.36 6.10 1.24
C ILE A 278 -3.74 5.50 1.50
N VAL A 279 -4.26 4.73 0.53
CA VAL A 279 -5.61 4.14 0.63
C VAL A 279 -5.70 3.21 1.84
N VAL A 280 -4.72 2.32 2.01
CA VAL A 280 -4.69 1.39 3.15
C VAL A 280 -4.57 2.15 4.47
N MET A 281 -3.66 3.11 4.59
CA MET A 281 -3.50 3.88 5.83
C MET A 281 -4.76 4.70 6.16
N LYS A 282 -5.36 5.35 5.16
CA LYS A 282 -6.60 6.11 5.32
C LYS A 282 -7.73 5.22 5.81
N ASP A 283 -7.89 4.04 5.22
CA ASP A 283 -8.89 3.07 5.62
C ASP A 283 -8.66 2.57 7.06
N ILE A 284 -7.42 2.19 7.39
CA ILE A 284 -7.03 1.75 8.75
C ILE A 284 -7.39 2.82 9.78
N LEU A 285 -6.90 4.06 9.61
CA LEU A 285 -7.12 5.12 10.59
C LEU A 285 -8.59 5.50 10.72
N SER A 286 -9.35 5.47 9.63
CA SER A 286 -10.79 5.73 9.65
C SER A 286 -11.53 4.68 10.47
N ARG A 287 -11.22 3.40 10.25
CA ARG A 287 -11.81 2.28 11.00
C ARG A 287 -11.40 2.29 12.46
N LEU A 288 -10.12 2.52 12.75
CA LEU A 288 -9.60 2.64 14.11
C LEU A 288 -10.29 3.79 14.86
N SER A 289 -10.39 4.96 14.22
CA SER A 289 -11.06 6.13 14.78
C SER A 289 -12.52 5.81 15.10
N ALA A 290 -13.25 5.15 14.20
CA ALA A 290 -14.62 4.79 14.45
C ALA A 290 -14.78 3.74 15.57
N HIS A 291 -13.96 2.68 15.54
CA HIS A 291 -13.96 1.61 16.55
C HIS A 291 -13.63 2.14 17.96
N SER A 292 -12.77 3.16 18.05
CA SER A 292 -12.27 3.71 19.32
C SER A 292 -12.97 4.98 19.80
N ASP A 293 -14.08 5.38 19.19
CA ASP A 293 -14.72 6.70 19.43
C ASP A 293 -13.69 7.85 19.35
N ARG A 294 -13.04 7.97 18.18
CA ARG A 294 -11.98 8.94 17.88
C ARG A 294 -10.80 8.83 18.85
N PHE A 295 -10.34 7.60 19.10
CA PHE A 295 -9.23 7.28 20.00
C PHE A 295 -9.47 7.66 21.47
N ARG A 296 -10.73 7.88 21.87
CA ARG A 296 -11.10 8.14 23.28
C ARG A 296 -11.22 6.85 24.09
N LYS A 297 -11.65 5.76 23.44
CA LYS A 297 -11.69 4.43 24.02
C LYS A 297 -10.37 3.71 23.76
N LYS A 298 -9.99 2.86 24.71
CA LYS A 298 -8.79 2.03 24.58
C LYS A 298 -9.01 1.01 23.47
N ILE A 299 -8.08 0.96 22.52
CA ILE A 299 -8.04 -0.03 21.45
C ILE A 299 -7.38 -1.29 22.00
N TRP A 300 -8.10 -2.40 22.00
CA TRP A 300 -7.62 -3.69 22.53
C TRP A 300 -7.38 -4.69 21.39
N PHE A 301 -6.44 -4.38 20.49
CA PHE A 301 -5.90 -5.37 19.57
C PHE A 301 -4.65 -5.97 20.21
N ARG A 302 -4.84 -7.10 20.90
CA ARG A 302 -3.79 -7.79 21.64
C ARG A 302 -2.97 -8.70 20.75
N ASP A 303 -3.58 -9.26 19.70
CA ASP A 303 -2.89 -10.09 18.72
C ASP A 303 -3.37 -9.85 17.28
N TYR A 304 -2.66 -10.46 16.33
CA TYR A 304 -2.93 -10.36 14.91
C TYR A 304 -4.37 -10.79 14.54
N LYS A 305 -4.98 -11.73 15.28
CA LYS A 305 -6.33 -12.22 14.96
C LYS A 305 -7.38 -11.17 15.24
N ASP A 306 -7.14 -10.31 16.24
CA ASP A 306 -8.06 -9.20 16.53
C ASP A 306 -8.18 -8.22 15.35
N LEU A 307 -7.16 -8.14 14.48
CA LEU A 307 -7.21 -7.31 13.27
C LEU A 307 -8.32 -7.74 12.30
N ARG A 308 -8.78 -9.00 12.38
CA ARG A 308 -9.89 -9.48 11.56
C ARG A 308 -11.23 -8.83 11.92
N GLN A 309 -11.33 -8.17 13.07
CA GLN A 309 -12.50 -7.34 13.38
C GLN A 309 -12.61 -6.13 12.44
N LEU A 310 -11.47 -5.61 11.97
CA LEU A 310 -11.41 -4.52 11.00
C LEU A 310 -11.26 -5.04 9.57
N TYR A 311 -10.49 -6.13 9.40
CA TYR A 311 -10.15 -6.74 8.12
C TYR A 311 -10.40 -8.27 8.14
N PRO A 312 -11.65 -8.75 8.04
CA PRO A 312 -11.99 -10.20 8.08
C PRO A 312 -11.18 -11.16 7.17
N ASN A 313 -10.98 -10.81 5.90
CA ASN A 313 -10.16 -11.52 4.89
C ASN A 313 -8.64 -11.52 5.14
N LEU A 314 -8.15 -10.86 6.21
CA LEU A 314 -6.72 -10.85 6.51
C LEU A 314 -6.25 -12.29 6.79
N PRO A 315 -5.26 -12.83 6.03
CA PRO A 315 -4.79 -14.20 6.20
C PRO A 315 -4.17 -14.46 7.57
N ASN A 316 -3.66 -15.66 7.84
CA ASN A 316 -2.83 -15.83 9.04
C ASN A 316 -1.49 -15.11 8.87
N GLU A 317 -0.91 -14.58 9.95
CA GLU A 317 0.37 -13.88 9.95
C GLU A 317 1.48 -14.66 9.23
N ASN A 318 1.60 -15.97 9.51
CA ASN A 318 2.58 -16.84 8.85
C ASN A 318 2.38 -16.92 7.32
N VAL A 319 1.13 -16.83 6.84
CA VAL A 319 0.83 -16.85 5.39
C VAL A 319 1.29 -15.56 4.73
N VAL A 320 1.03 -14.41 5.37
CA VAL A 320 1.54 -13.11 4.91
C VAL A 320 3.06 -13.13 4.93
N HIS A 321 3.64 -13.64 6.02
CA HIS A 321 5.09 -13.69 6.15
C HIS A 321 5.74 -14.52 5.05
N ASP A 322 5.27 -15.75 4.87
CA ASP A 322 5.71 -16.67 3.83
C ASP A 322 5.56 -16.10 2.42
N SER A 323 4.52 -15.31 2.18
CA SER A 323 4.26 -14.70 0.87
C SER A 323 5.30 -13.63 0.56
N VAL A 324 5.61 -12.77 1.52
CA VAL A 324 6.58 -11.70 1.36
C VAL A 324 8.00 -12.25 1.26
N VAL A 325 8.40 -13.23 2.09
CA VAL A 325 9.79 -13.71 2.09
C VAL A 325 10.09 -14.80 1.04
N SER A 326 9.09 -15.26 0.29
CA SER A 326 9.27 -16.34 -0.71
C SER A 326 10.20 -15.93 -1.85
N GLU A 327 11.15 -16.79 -2.20
CA GLU A 327 12.05 -16.55 -3.35
C GLU A 327 11.28 -16.45 -4.69
N THR A 328 10.08 -17.03 -4.74
CA THR A 328 9.22 -17.00 -5.93
C THR A 328 8.01 -16.10 -5.71
N MET A 329 7.50 -15.52 -6.79
CA MET A 329 6.28 -14.73 -6.75
C MET A 329 4.99 -15.53 -6.46
N ASN A 330 5.00 -16.87 -6.57
CA ASN A 330 3.77 -17.68 -6.58
C ASN A 330 2.88 -17.47 -5.35
N LYS A 331 3.47 -17.46 -4.14
CA LYS A 331 2.72 -17.25 -2.89
C LYS A 331 2.12 -15.84 -2.83
N SER A 332 2.89 -14.83 -3.22
CA SER A 332 2.40 -13.44 -3.28
C SER A 332 1.31 -13.27 -4.34
N MET A 333 1.47 -13.87 -5.52
CA MET A 333 0.50 -13.79 -6.62
C MET A 333 -0.86 -14.39 -6.25
N SER A 334 -0.90 -15.45 -5.43
CA SER A 334 -2.18 -16.05 -5.02
C SER A 334 -3.09 -15.13 -4.18
N HIS A 335 -2.57 -13.98 -3.73
CA HIS A 335 -3.34 -13.01 -2.96
C HIS A 335 -3.82 -11.81 -3.79
N ILE A 336 -3.38 -11.66 -5.04
CA ILE A 336 -3.53 -10.39 -5.76
C ILE A 336 -4.97 -10.03 -6.08
N ASP A 337 -5.79 -10.99 -6.51
CA ASP A 337 -7.21 -10.74 -6.79
C ASP A 337 -7.96 -10.36 -5.51
N ALA A 338 -7.68 -11.04 -4.39
CA ALA A 338 -8.29 -10.74 -3.10
C ALA A 338 -7.89 -9.35 -2.58
N ILE A 339 -6.60 -9.01 -2.70
CA ILE A 339 -6.08 -7.69 -2.32
C ILE A 339 -6.72 -6.59 -3.17
N LEU A 340 -6.77 -6.75 -4.50
CA LEU A 340 -7.35 -5.73 -5.38
C LEU A 340 -8.85 -5.53 -5.11
N ASN A 341 -9.58 -6.62 -4.89
CA ASN A 341 -10.99 -6.56 -4.51
C ASN A 341 -11.18 -5.81 -3.18
N ASP A 342 -10.38 -6.14 -2.16
CA ASP A 342 -10.41 -5.44 -0.88
C ASP A 342 -10.02 -3.96 -1.01
N LEU A 343 -8.98 -3.64 -1.79
CA LEU A 343 -8.56 -2.26 -2.04
C LEU A 343 -9.65 -1.46 -2.74
N SER A 344 -10.37 -2.06 -3.70
CA SER A 344 -11.47 -1.39 -4.43
C SER A 344 -12.60 -0.90 -3.51
N MET A 345 -12.65 -1.48 -2.31
CA MET A 345 -13.60 -1.21 -1.26
C MET A 345 -13.06 -0.25 -0.18
N MET A 346 -11.78 0.08 -0.17
CA MET A 346 -11.20 0.92 0.88
C MET A 346 -11.50 2.42 0.68
N ILE A 347 -11.54 3.15 1.80
CA ILE A 347 -11.70 4.61 1.78
C ILE A 347 -10.54 5.25 1.02
N GLY A 348 -10.86 6.05 0.00
CA GLY A 348 -9.87 6.75 -0.83
C GLY A 348 -9.45 5.99 -2.09
N PHE A 349 -9.94 4.78 -2.33
CA PHE A 349 -9.63 4.03 -3.55
C PHE A 349 -10.01 4.80 -4.82
N LYS A 350 -11.22 5.36 -4.89
CA LYS A 350 -11.69 6.14 -6.05
C LYS A 350 -10.74 7.29 -6.41
N ASP A 351 -10.19 7.96 -5.41
CA ASP A 351 -9.27 9.10 -5.61
C ASP A 351 -7.91 8.67 -6.19
N ASN A 352 -7.55 7.39 -6.02
CA ASN A 352 -6.25 6.82 -6.41
C ASN A 352 -6.39 5.65 -7.40
N GLN A 353 -7.59 5.43 -7.95
CA GLN A 353 -7.94 4.21 -8.67
C GLN A 353 -7.03 4.02 -9.88
N THR A 354 -6.77 5.07 -10.66
CA THR A 354 -5.96 4.98 -11.87
C THR A 354 -4.55 4.46 -11.58
N GLN A 355 -3.89 5.00 -10.57
CA GLN A 355 -2.54 4.61 -10.18
C GLN A 355 -2.49 3.18 -9.65
N ILE A 356 -3.49 2.79 -8.85
CA ILE A 356 -3.60 1.44 -8.31
C ILE A 356 -3.81 0.44 -9.46
N ILE A 357 -4.77 0.68 -10.35
CA ILE A 357 -5.04 -0.21 -11.49
C ILE A 357 -3.82 -0.33 -12.40
N ASN A 358 -3.16 0.77 -12.76
CA ASN A 358 -1.94 0.74 -13.57
C ASN A 358 -0.82 -0.11 -12.90
N TYR A 359 -0.73 -0.09 -11.58
CA TYR A 359 0.24 -0.90 -10.82
C TYR A 359 -0.09 -2.39 -10.89
N PHE A 360 -1.36 -2.76 -10.67
CA PHE A 360 -1.80 -4.16 -10.76
C PHE A 360 -1.74 -4.70 -12.19
N ASP A 361 -2.10 -3.89 -13.19
CA ASP A 361 -1.95 -4.24 -14.60
C ASP A 361 -0.49 -4.53 -14.95
N TYR A 362 0.45 -3.73 -14.44
CA TYR A 362 1.88 -4.01 -14.58
C TYR A 362 2.25 -5.35 -13.93
N ILE A 363 1.84 -5.60 -12.68
CA ILE A 363 2.16 -6.86 -11.97
C ILE A 363 1.66 -8.07 -12.73
N LEU A 364 0.40 -8.05 -13.19
CA LEU A 364 -0.22 -9.13 -13.93
C LEU A 364 0.47 -9.36 -15.29
N ASN A 365 0.78 -8.27 -16.01
CA ASN A 365 1.55 -8.36 -17.24
C ASN A 365 2.96 -8.88 -17.01
N TYR A 366 3.65 -8.48 -15.95
CA TYR A 366 4.96 -9.02 -15.60
C TYR A 366 4.89 -10.52 -15.28
N ALA A 367 3.89 -10.94 -14.50
CA ALA A 367 3.68 -12.34 -14.16
C ALA A 367 3.48 -13.21 -15.42
N HIS A 368 2.66 -12.75 -16.37
CA HIS A 368 2.28 -13.49 -17.57
C HIS A 368 3.30 -13.39 -18.72
N LYS A 369 3.74 -12.17 -19.05
CA LYS A 369 4.58 -11.89 -20.22
C LYS A 369 6.07 -11.82 -19.88
N LYS A 370 6.45 -11.85 -18.60
CA LYS A 370 7.82 -11.62 -18.11
C LYS A 370 8.42 -10.27 -18.56
N ALA A 371 7.58 -9.33 -18.97
CA ALA A 371 7.98 -7.98 -19.34
C ALA A 371 8.14 -7.13 -18.07
N ARG A 372 9.39 -6.82 -17.72
CA ARG A 372 9.76 -6.04 -16.51
C ARG A 372 10.33 -4.69 -16.92
N PHE A 373 10.08 -3.66 -16.12
CA PHE A 373 10.80 -2.39 -16.27
C PHE A 373 12.31 -2.57 -16.05
N ASN A 374 13.12 -1.84 -16.81
CA ASN A 374 14.58 -1.87 -16.68
C ASN A 374 15.00 -1.40 -15.28
N GLU A 375 16.16 -1.81 -14.77
CA GLU A 375 16.67 -1.33 -13.48
C GLU A 375 17.26 0.09 -13.59
N ASN A 376 17.59 0.53 -14.80
CA ASN A 376 18.08 1.86 -15.08
C ASN A 376 16.96 2.91 -14.88
N ILE A 377 17.09 3.67 -13.79
CA ILE A 377 16.17 4.76 -13.43
C ILE A 377 16.11 5.80 -14.55
N GLU A 378 17.24 6.12 -15.17
CA GLU A 378 17.36 7.20 -16.15
C GLU A 378 16.54 6.95 -17.41
N LEU A 379 16.42 5.67 -17.82
CA LEU A 379 15.63 5.26 -18.99
C LEU A 379 14.13 5.37 -18.69
N ASN A 380 13.70 4.79 -17.59
CA ASN A 380 12.28 4.66 -17.26
C ASN A 380 11.65 6.01 -16.85
N TRP A 381 12.41 6.85 -16.17
CA TRP A 381 11.97 8.19 -15.76
C TRP A 381 12.24 9.25 -16.81
N ARG A 382 12.72 8.87 -18.01
CA ARG A 382 12.95 9.78 -19.14
C ARG A 382 13.86 10.97 -18.78
N LEU A 383 14.90 10.69 -17.99
CA LEU A 383 15.87 11.71 -17.57
C LEU A 383 16.88 12.04 -18.68
N LEU A 384 16.94 11.20 -19.73
CA LEU A 384 17.72 11.43 -20.94
C LEU A 384 16.84 12.11 -21.99
N GLY A 385 17.15 13.36 -22.32
CA GLY A 385 16.33 14.21 -23.20
C GLY A 385 16.37 13.86 -24.70
N ASN A 386 16.54 12.59 -25.10
CA ASN A 386 16.64 12.25 -26.52
C ASN A 386 15.29 11.74 -27.08
N GLU A 387 14.74 12.46 -28.08
CA GLU A 387 13.47 12.14 -28.74
C GLU A 387 13.44 10.74 -29.38
N GLU A 388 14.60 10.21 -29.76
CA GLU A 388 14.74 8.88 -30.37
C GLU A 388 14.51 7.75 -29.35
N GLN A 389 14.98 7.91 -28.11
CA GLN A 389 14.68 7.00 -26.99
C GLN A 389 13.22 7.11 -26.55
N GLN A 390 12.62 8.29 -26.64
CA GLN A 390 11.18 8.47 -26.39
C GLN A 390 10.33 7.72 -27.44
N ARG A 391 10.81 7.59 -28.70
CA ARG A 391 10.16 6.79 -29.75
C ARG A 391 10.33 5.28 -29.53
N GLU A 392 11.52 4.78 -29.17
CA GLU A 392 11.71 3.35 -28.85
C GLU A 392 10.87 2.92 -27.63
N MET A 393 10.71 3.79 -26.64
CA MET A 393 9.88 3.55 -25.46
C MET A 393 8.38 3.58 -25.75
N ALA A 394 7.91 4.40 -26.70
CA ALA A 394 6.51 4.38 -27.13
C ALA A 394 6.13 3.03 -27.76
N VAL A 395 7.08 2.38 -28.44
CA VAL A 395 6.91 1.02 -28.98
C VAL A 395 6.81 -0.01 -27.86
N LEU A 396 7.67 0.05 -26.84
CA LEU A 396 7.60 -0.85 -25.68
C LEU A 396 6.31 -0.66 -24.85
N GLN A 397 5.87 0.58 -24.63
CA GLN A 397 4.60 0.88 -23.93
C GLN A 397 3.37 0.47 -24.72
N SER A 398 3.42 0.45 -26.06
CA SER A 398 2.32 -0.08 -26.89
C SER A 398 2.22 -1.62 -26.89
N SER A 399 3.22 -2.30 -26.30
CA SER A 399 3.31 -3.76 -26.25
C SER A 399 3.08 -4.37 -24.86
N VAL A 400 2.92 -3.54 -23.83
CA VAL A 400 2.57 -3.95 -22.45
C VAL A 400 1.06 -3.95 -22.27
#